data_AF-G6FR02-F1
#
_entry.id   AF-G6FR02-F1
#
_cell.length_a   1.000
_cell.length_b   1.000
_cell.length_c   1.000
_cell.angle_alpha   90.00
_cell.angle_beta   90.00
_cell.angle_gamma   90.00
#
_symmetry.space_group_name_H-M   'P 1'
#
loop_
_entity.id
_entity.type
_entity.pdbx_description
1 polymer ?
#
loop_
_entity_poly.entity_id
_entity_poly.type
_entity_poly.pdbx_seq_one_letter_code
_entity_poly.pdbx_strand_id
1 'polypeptide(L)' 'PKRWIVERTFGWLNRFRRLSKDYEVYSEVSEAMIYGSLLRLMVRRLAI' A
#
# COMPACT_ATOMS: atom_id res chain seq x y z
N PRO A 1 -9.00 20.13 4.37
CA PRO A 1 -10.04 19.06 4.53
C PRO A 1 -9.87 17.77 3.69
N LYS A 2 -8.85 17.62 2.82
CA LYS A 2 -8.61 16.38 2.03
C LYS A 2 -7.48 15.48 2.56
N ARG A 3 -6.75 15.93 3.58
CA ARG A 3 -5.57 15.26 4.16
C ARG A 3 -5.87 13.83 4.63
N TRP A 4 -7.07 13.61 5.19
CA TRP A 4 -7.51 12.31 5.68
C TRP A 4 -7.58 11.23 4.57
N ILE A 5 -7.77 11.62 3.30
CA ILE A 5 -7.82 10.67 2.18
C ILE A 5 -6.44 10.05 1.97
N VAL A 6 -5.40 10.90 1.98
CA VAL A 6 -4.00 10.51 1.81
C VAL A 6 -3.50 9.71 3.01
N GLU A 7 -3.81 10.16 4.23
CA GLU A 7 -3.45 9.42 5.45
C GLU A 7 -4.12 8.04 5.50
N ARG A 8 -5.36 7.92 5.02
CA ARG A 8 -6.05 6.63 4.92
C ARG A 8 -5.35 5.69 3.95
N THR A 9 -4.88 6.17 2.80
CA THR A 9 -4.09 5.34 1.86
C THR A 9 -2.81 4.82 2.51
N PHE A 10 -2.07 5.67 3.23
CA PHE A 10 -0.88 5.24 3.99
C PHE A 10 -1.22 4.26 5.12
N GLY A 11 -2.36 4.43 5.79
CA GLY A 11 -2.86 3.48 6.78
C GLY A 11 -3.12 2.08 6.21
N TRP A 12 -3.60 1.97 4.96
CA TRP A 12 -3.74 0.68 4.28
C TRP A 12 -2.40 0.06 3.92
N LEU A 13 -1.43 0.86 3.46
CA LEU A 13 -0.07 0.38 3.16
C LEU A 13 0.61 -0.17 4.42
N ASN A 14 0.42 0.47 5.57
CA ASN A 14 1.01 0.03 6.84
C ASN A 14 0.44 -1.32 7.34
N ARG A 15 -0.70 -1.80 6.82
CA ARG A 15 -1.17 -3.18 7.10
C ARG A 15 -0.30 -4.24 6.43
N PHE A 16 0.52 -3.88 5.45
CA PHE A 16 1.48 -4.79 4.83
C PHE A 16 2.80 -4.67 5.57
N ARG A 17 3.14 -5.69 6.37
CA ARG A 17 4.34 -5.70 7.23
C ARG A 17 5.63 -5.32 6.50
N ARG A 18 5.77 -5.72 5.23
CA ARG A 18 6.93 -5.40 4.39
C ARG A 18 7.01 -3.92 3.99
N LEU A 19 5.89 -3.20 3.89
CA LEU A 19 5.86 -1.77 3.58
C LEU A 19 5.96 -0.89 4.83
N SER A 20 5.99 -1.49 6.03
CA SER A 20 6.10 -0.75 7.30
C SER A 20 7.49 -0.15 7.53
N LYS A 21 8.51 -0.74 6.90
CA LYS A 21 9.91 -0.27 6.89
C LYS A 21 10.49 -0.54 5.51
N ASP A 22 11.42 0.30 5.10
CA ASP A 22 12.17 0.08 3.86
C ASP A 22 13.22 -1.01 4.10
N TYR A 23 12.89 -2.23 3.68
CA TYR A 23 13.78 -3.39 3.79
C TYR A 23 14.44 -3.75 2.46
N GLU A 24 13.88 -3.27 1.36
CA GLU A 24 14.28 -3.71 0.03
C GLU A 24 15.47 -2.87 -0.44
N VAL A 25 16.47 -3.52 -1.02
CA VAL A 25 17.69 -2.85 -1.51
C VAL A 25 17.40 -2.06 -2.79
N TYR A 26 16.44 -2.54 -3.59
CA TYR A 26 16.09 -1.97 -4.88
C TYR A 26 14.72 -1.30 -4.81
N SER A 27 14.65 -0.07 -5.32
CA SER A 27 13.40 0.71 -5.39
C SER A 27 12.31 0.00 -6.18
N GLU A 28 12.68 -0.77 -7.20
CA GLU A 28 11.77 -1.56 -8.04
C GLU A 28 10.95 -2.57 -7.23
N VAL A 29 11.56 -3.18 -6.21
CA VAL A 29 10.89 -4.16 -5.35
C VAL A 29 9.90 -3.46 -4.41
N SER A 30 10.32 -2.33 -3.82
CA SER A 30 9.43 -1.50 -3.00
C SER A 30 8.25 -0.98 -3.82
N GLU A 31 8.46 -0.56 -5.06
CA GLU A 31 7.43 -0.11 -5.99
C GLU A 31 6.45 -1.23 -6.35
N ALA A 32 6.95 -2.41 -6.73
CA ALA A 32 6.12 -3.58 -7.02
C ALA A 32 5.25 -3.99 -5.81
N MET A 33 5.79 -3.90 -4.60
CA MET A 33 5.06 -4.16 -3.36
C MET A 33 3.94 -3.15 -3.12
N ILE A 34 4.18 -1.86 -3.37
CA ILE A 34 3.17 -0.81 -3.28
C ILE A 34 2.04 -1.10 -4.27
N TYR A 35 2.35 -1.37 -5.54
CA TYR A 35 1.34 -1.70 -6.54
C TYR A 35 0.52 -2.95 -6.19
N GLY A 36 1.18 -4.02 -5.75
CA GLY A 36 0.50 -5.25 -5.33
C GLY A 36 -0.43 -5.03 -4.12
N SER A 37 -0.01 -4.19 -3.18
CA SER A 37 -0.82 -3.85 -2.00
C SER A 37 -2.10 -3.09 -2.36
N LEU A 38 -2.00 -2.13 -3.30
CA LEU A 38 -3.13 -1.35 -3.81
C LEU A 38 -4.04 -2.22 -4.68
N LEU A 39 -3.49 -3.11 -5.51
CA LEU A 39 -4.26 -4.06 -6.30
C LEU A 39 -5.09 -4.96 -5.40
N ARG A 40 -4.51 -5.51 -4.33
CA ARG A 40 -5.25 -6.31 -3.34
C ARG A 40 -6.38 -5.52 -2.68
N LEU A 41 -6.16 -4.23 -2.38
CA LEU A 41 -7.21 -3.36 -1.83
C LEU A 41 -8.34 -3.17 -2.84
N MET A 42 -8.03 -2.96 -4.13
CA MET A 42 -9.02 -2.82 -5.20
C MET A 42 -9.82 -4.12 -5.40
N VAL A 43 -9.15 -5.26 -5.47
CA VAL A 43 -9.81 -6.58 -5.59
C VAL A 43 -10.79 -6.81 -4.43
N ARG A 44 -10.41 -6.49 -3.20
CA ARG A 44 -11.31 -6.60 -2.02
C ARG A 44 -12.53 -5.68 -2.09
N ARG A 45 -12.42 -4.53 -2.78
CA ARG A 45 -13.54 -3.61 -2.98
C ARG A 45 -14.44 -4.03 -4.13
N LEU A 46 -13.89 -4.73 -5.12
CA LEU A 46 -14.64 -5.24 -6.27
C LEU A 46 -15.34 -6.56 -5.97
N ALA A 47 -14.77 -7.38 -5.09
CA ALA A 47 -15.34 -8.66 -4.64
C ALA A 47 -16.51 -8.49 -3.64
N ILE A 48 -17.25 -7.37 -3.73
CA ILE A 48 -18.50 -7.13 -3.00
C ILE A 48 -19.62 -7.92 -3.68
#